data_AF-A0A922SCK1-F1
#
_entry.id   AF-A0A922SCK1-F1
#
_cell.length_a   1.000
_cell.length_b   1.000
_cell.length_c   1.000
_cell.angle_alpha   90.00
_cell.angle_beta   90.00
_cell.angle_gamma   90.00
#
_symmetry.space_group_name_H-M   'P 1'
#
loop_
_entity.id
_entity.type
_entity.pdbx_description
1 polymer ?
#
loop_
_entity_poly.entity_id
_entity_poly.type
_entity_poly.pdbx_seq_one_letter_code
_entity_poly.pdbx_strand_id
1 'polypeptide(L)'
;MSIVWNNETELAFIDCYRAEPVLWDINLKDYKNKLKQHDAWMRVSTVMEIPIEELKKKKDSLMSSYRSYKGKVKKSIQSGAGADDIYQPTWFAFEAMNAFFGR
;
A
#
# COMPACT_ATOMS: atom_id res chain seq x y z
N MET A 1 17.28 -8.03 -12.71
CA MET A 1 16.10 -8.46 -13.49
C MET A 1 14.96 -7.51 -13.14
N SER A 2 14.30 -6.93 -14.14
CA SER A 2 13.14 -6.05 -13.91
C SER A 2 11.90 -6.93 -13.76
N ILE A 3 11.16 -6.77 -12.66
CA ILE A 3 9.93 -7.52 -12.42
C ILE A 3 8.79 -6.83 -13.16
N VAL A 4 8.05 -7.61 -13.94
CA VAL A 4 6.83 -7.12 -14.60
C VAL A 4 5.71 -7.14 -13.57
N TRP A 5 5.37 -5.96 -13.05
CA TRP A 5 4.22 -5.78 -12.19
C TRP A 5 2.95 -5.68 -13.03
N ASN A 6 2.00 -6.57 -12.79
CA ASN A 6 0.65 -6.54 -13.33
C ASN A 6 -0.36 -6.40 -12.20
N ASN A 7 -1.64 -6.16 -12.51
CA ASN A 7 -2.66 -5.92 -11.49
C ASN A 7 -2.77 -7.09 -10.50
N GLU A 8 -2.61 -8.35 -10.96
CA GLU A 8 -2.68 -9.55 -10.09
C GLU A 8 -1.51 -9.62 -9.10
N THR A 9 -0.28 -9.42 -9.57
CA THR A 9 0.91 -9.41 -8.71
C THR A 9 0.94 -8.20 -7.77
N GLU A 10 0.39 -7.06 -8.21
CA GLU A 10 0.18 -5.90 -7.35
C GLU A 10 -0.83 -6.19 -6.23
N LEU A 11 -1.97 -6.81 -6.55
CA LEU A 11 -2.96 -7.21 -5.55
C LEU A 11 -2.38 -8.25 -4.58
N ALA A 12 -1.70 -9.28 -5.10
CA ALA A 12 -1.04 -10.28 -4.26
C ALA A 12 0.01 -9.66 -3.33
N PHE A 13 0.78 -8.68 -3.82
CA PHE A 13 1.70 -7.92 -2.98
C PHE A 13 0.98 -7.14 -1.88
N ILE A 14 -0.12 -6.46 -2.21
CA ILE A 14 -0.91 -5.70 -1.25
C ILE A 14 -1.46 -6.62 -0.15
N ASP A 15 -1.93 -7.81 -0.51
CA ASP A 15 -2.42 -8.81 0.46
C ASP A 15 -1.31 -9.33 1.37
N CYS A 16 -0.15 -9.68 0.80
CA CYS A 16 1.01 -10.11 1.60
C CYS A 16 1.50 -8.98 2.52
N TYR A 17 1.54 -7.74 2.01
CA TYR A 17 1.95 -6.57 2.77
C TYR A 17 0.96 -6.27 3.91
N ARG A 18 -0.33 -6.43 3.65
CA ARG A 18 -1.41 -6.26 4.64
C ARG A 18 -1.28 -7.28 5.78
N ALA A 19 -0.92 -8.53 5.48
CA ALA A 19 -0.73 -9.58 6.47
C ALA A 19 0.43 -9.29 7.46
N GLU A 20 1.30 -8.33 7.13
CA GLU A 20 2.48 -7.97 7.91
C GLU A 20 2.32 -6.57 8.57
N PRO A 21 1.56 -6.45 9.69
CA PRO A 21 1.29 -5.16 10.33
C PRO A 21 2.56 -4.44 10.79
N VAL A 22 3.64 -5.17 11.08
CA VAL A 22 4.94 -4.57 11.44
C VAL A 22 5.52 -3.67 10.35
N LEU A 23 5.08 -3.83 9.09
CA LEU A 23 5.56 -3.03 7.97
C LEU A 23 4.79 -1.73 7.74
N TRP A 24 3.60 -1.56 8.32
CA TRP A 24 2.70 -0.44 8.03
C TRP A 24 1.94 0.13 9.23
N ASP A 25 1.73 -0.64 10.30
CA ASP A 25 1.02 -0.19 11.49
C ASP A 25 1.97 0.53 12.45
N ILE A 26 1.88 1.86 12.46
CA ILE A 26 2.68 2.73 13.35
C ILE A 26 2.36 2.55 14.84
N ASN A 27 1.18 1.99 15.17
CA ASN A 27 0.76 1.76 16.55
C ASN A 27 1.32 0.45 17.11
N LEU A 28 1.83 -0.44 16.25
CA LEU A 28 2.45 -1.67 16.68
C LEU A 28 3.75 -1.36 17.43
N LYS A 29 3.92 -1.91 18.64
CA LYS A 29 5.17 -1.74 19.42
C LYS A 29 6.41 -2.15 18.63
N ASP A 30 6.26 -3.22 17.83
CA ASP A 30 7.32 -3.75 17.00
C ASP A 30 7.55 -2.99 15.68
N TYR A 31 6.74 -1.97 15.37
CA TYR A 31 6.93 -1.16 14.16
C TYR A 31 8.33 -0.53 14.11
N LYS A 32 8.92 -0.17 15.26
CA LYS A 32 10.30 0.37 15.31
C LYS A 32 11.38 -0.71 15.32
N ASN A 33 10.99 -1.98 15.40
CA ASN A 33 11.92 -3.10 15.48
C ASN A 33 12.41 -3.49 14.06
N LYS A 34 13.64 -3.09 13.75
CA LYS A 34 14.26 -3.35 12.43
C LYS A 34 14.40 -4.84 12.11
N LEU A 35 14.61 -5.69 13.12
CA LEU A 35 14.71 -7.14 12.94
C LEU A 35 13.35 -7.72 12.51
N LYS A 36 12.28 -7.36 13.22
CA LYS A 36 10.92 -7.81 12.89
C LYS A 36 10.46 -7.30 11.52
N GLN A 37 10.80 -6.06 11.16
CA GLN A 37 10.54 -5.55 9.81
C GLN A 37 11.30 -6.35 8.75
N HIS A 38 12.57 -6.67 9.00
CA HIS A 38 13.37 -7.47 8.08
C HIS A 38 12.77 -8.87 7.91
N ASP A 39 12.38 -9.53 8.99
CA ASP A 39 11.74 -10.85 8.96
C ASP A 39 10.42 -10.83 8.18
N ALA A 40 9.61 -9.79 8.38
CA ALA A 40 8.38 -9.60 7.61
C ALA A 40 8.65 -9.41 6.12
N TRP A 41 9.64 -8.59 5.75
CA TRP A 41 10.06 -8.44 4.36
C TRP A 41 10.58 -9.76 3.77
N MET A 42 11.32 -10.53 4.56
CA MET A 42 11.81 -11.84 4.15
C MET A 42 10.65 -12.79 3.85
N ARG A 43 9.62 -12.82 4.72
CA ARG A 43 8.42 -13.63 4.49
C ARG A 43 7.70 -13.26 3.20
N VAL A 44 7.47 -11.96 2.95
CA VAL A 44 6.84 -11.50 1.69
C VAL A 44 7.72 -11.86 0.49
N SER A 45 9.04 -11.68 0.60
CA SER A 45 10.02 -12.03 -0.43
C SER A 45 10.00 -13.51 -0.78
N THR A 46 9.90 -14.39 0.23
CA THR A 46 9.78 -15.83 0.05
C THR A 46 8.46 -16.22 -0.60
N VAL A 47 7.34 -15.61 -0.19
CA VAL A 47 6.01 -15.94 -0.74
C VAL A 47 5.88 -15.50 -2.20
N MET A 48 6.39 -14.33 -2.54
CA MET A 48 6.31 -13.80 -3.91
C MET A 48 7.46 -14.23 -4.82
N GLU A 49 8.53 -14.80 -4.24
CA GLU A 49 9.79 -15.08 -4.93
C GLU A 49 10.42 -13.80 -5.55
N ILE A 50 10.20 -12.66 -4.90
CA ILE A 50 10.67 -11.34 -5.34
C ILE A 50 11.71 -10.80 -4.35
N PRO A 51 12.84 -10.24 -4.81
CA PRO A 51 13.81 -9.61 -3.92
C PRO A 51 13.20 -8.48 -3.07
N ILE A 52 13.60 -8.41 -1.79
CA ILE A 52 13.13 -7.39 -0.83
C ILE A 52 13.30 -5.97 -1.38
N GLU A 53 14.38 -5.69 -2.12
CA GLU A 53 14.62 -4.37 -2.72
C GLU A 53 13.52 -3.97 -3.71
N GLU A 54 13.08 -4.90 -4.56
CA GLU A 54 12.01 -4.67 -5.53
C GLU A 54 10.66 -4.51 -4.82
N LEU A 55 10.41 -5.31 -3.78
CA LEU A 55 9.21 -5.16 -2.94
C LEU A 55 9.14 -3.78 -2.27
N LYS A 56 10.28 -3.28 -1.76
CA LYS A 56 10.37 -1.94 -1.14
C LYS A 56 10.13 -0.84 -2.17
N LYS A 57 10.76 -0.91 -3.34
CA LYS A 57 10.49 0.02 -4.45
C LYS A 57 9.01 0.01 -4.83
N LYS A 58 8.40 -1.18 -4.87
CA LYS A 58 6.99 -1.32 -5.21
C LYS A 58 6.08 -0.70 -4.16
N LYS A 59 6.35 -0.96 -2.88
CA LYS A 59 5.68 -0.29 -1.76
C LYS A 59 5.73 1.22 -1.93
N ASP A 60 6.91 1.80 -2.21
CA ASP A 60 7.05 3.25 -2.33
C ASP A 60 6.25 3.82 -3.51
N SER A 61 6.22 3.11 -4.64
CA SER A 61 5.39 3.45 -5.80
C SER A 61 3.88 3.40 -5.49
N LEU A 62 3.42 2.34 -4.82
CA LEU A 62 2.04 2.18 -4.38
C LEU A 62 1.63 3.28 -3.39
N MET A 63 2.47 3.55 -2.39
CA MET A 63 2.21 4.61 -1.39
C MET A 63 2.17 6.00 -2.01
N SER A 64 3.01 6.28 -3.00
CA SER A 64 3.01 7.55 -3.73
C SER A 64 1.70 7.74 -4.52
N SER A 65 1.25 6.68 -5.20
CA SER A 65 -0.04 6.65 -5.88
C SER A 65 -1.19 6.86 -4.89
N TYR A 66 -1.24 6.07 -3.80
CA TYR A 66 -2.27 6.18 -2.76
C TYR A 66 -2.38 7.58 -2.18
N ARG A 67 -1.27 8.22 -1.80
CA ARG A 67 -1.25 9.59 -1.28
C ARG A 67 -1.80 10.60 -2.29
N SER A 68 -1.50 10.42 -3.57
CA SER A 68 -1.98 11.27 -4.65
C SER A 68 -3.51 11.14 -4.82
N TYR A 69 -4.03 9.91 -4.89
CA TYR A 69 -5.47 9.66 -4.97
C TYR A 69 -6.20 10.13 -3.70
N LYS A 70 -5.68 9.85 -2.50
CA LYS A 70 -6.24 10.32 -1.22
C LYS A 70 -6.29 11.85 -1.15
N GLY A 71 -5.27 12.52 -1.67
CA GLY A 71 -5.23 13.97 -1.80
C GLY A 71 -6.33 14.52 -2.72
N LYS A 72 -6.59 13.87 -3.87
CA LYS A 72 -7.68 14.24 -4.78
C LYS A 72 -9.05 14.04 -4.11
N VAL A 73 -9.27 12.91 -3.45
CA VAL A 73 -10.50 12.64 -2.69
C VAL A 73 -10.72 13.73 -1.65
N LYS A 74 -9.71 14.03 -0.81
CA LYS A 74 -9.80 15.07 0.23
C LYS A 74 -10.09 16.45 -0.35
N LYS A 75 -9.46 16.82 -1.47
CA LYS A 75 -9.71 18.10 -2.14
C LYS A 75 -11.13 18.19 -2.69
N SER A 76 -11.68 17.12 -3.27
CA SER A 76 -13.06 17.13 -3.75
C SER A 76 -14.06 17.42 -2.61
N ILE A 77 -13.85 16.81 -1.44
CA ILE A 77 -14.68 17.03 -0.25
C ILE A 77 -14.54 18.47 0.27
N GLN A 78 -13.32 19.02 0.29
CA GLN A 78 -13.04 20.35 0.84
C GLN A 78 -13.59 21.50 -0.02
N SER A 79 -13.76 21.30 -1.33
CA SER A 79 -14.26 22.33 -2.26
C SER A 79 -15.78 22.58 -2.18
N GLY A 80 -16.49 21.97 -1.22
CA GLY A 80 -17.95 22.13 -1.09
C GLY A 80 -18.76 21.38 -2.15
N ALA A 81 -18.14 20.41 -2.82
CA ALA A 81 -18.80 19.51 -3.75
C ALA A 81 -19.94 18.73 -3.03
N GLY A 82 -21.11 18.63 -3.67
CA GLY A 82 -22.17 17.73 -3.20
C GLY A 82 -21.69 16.27 -3.19
N ALA A 83 -22.36 15.39 -2.44
CA ALA A 83 -21.93 13.98 -2.30
C ALA A 83 -21.74 13.24 -3.65
N ASP A 84 -22.40 13.69 -4.72
CA ASP A 84 -22.27 13.20 -6.10
C ASP A 84 -20.99 13.62 -6.84
N ASP A 85 -20.28 14.66 -6.38
CA ASP A 85 -19.06 15.21 -7.03
C ASP A 85 -17.75 14.76 -6.33
N ILE A 86 -17.83 13.83 -5.37
CA ILE A 86 -16.64 13.28 -4.71
C ILE A 86 -15.88 12.44 -5.73
N TYR A 87 -14.60 12.80 -5.94
CA TYR A 87 -13.74 12.09 -6.87
C TYR A 87 -13.64 10.61 -6.48
N GLN A 88 -14.16 9.74 -7.34
CA GLN A 88 -14.01 8.29 -7.19
C GLN A 88 -12.66 7.85 -7.79
N PRO A 89 -11.72 7.38 -6.96
CA PRO A 89 -10.42 6.93 -7.45
C PRO A 89 -10.59 5.68 -8.32
N THR A 90 -10.22 5.78 -9.59
CA THR A 90 -10.29 4.69 -10.59
C THR A 90 -9.18 3.65 -10.45
N TRP A 91 -8.31 3.82 -9.46
CA TRP A 91 -7.17 2.94 -9.25
C TRP A 91 -7.60 1.69 -8.49
N PHE A 92 -7.47 0.52 -9.13
CA PHE A 92 -7.94 -0.77 -8.59
C PHE A 92 -7.37 -1.10 -7.20
N ALA A 93 -6.14 -0.66 -6.91
CA ALA A 93 -5.49 -0.88 -5.61
C ALA A 93 -5.85 0.16 -4.55
N PHE A 94 -6.56 1.25 -4.93
CA PHE A 94 -6.93 2.30 -3.98
C PHE A 94 -7.83 1.77 -2.88
N GLU A 95 -8.86 1.00 -3.21
CA GLU A 95 -9.81 0.45 -2.24
C GLU A 95 -9.11 -0.52 -1.29
N ALA A 96 -8.29 -1.43 -1.83
CA ALA A 96 -7.49 -2.36 -1.05
C ALA A 96 -6.59 -1.61 -0.04
N MET A 97 -5.87 -0.57 -0.49
CA MET A 97 -5.01 0.25 0.38
C MET A 97 -5.80 1.08 1.39
N ASN A 98 -6.92 1.68 0.97
CA ASN A 98 -7.76 2.51 1.83
C ASN A 98 -8.41 1.68 2.95
N ALA A 99 -8.71 0.40 2.73
CA ALA A 99 -9.29 -0.48 3.74
C ALA A 99 -8.43 -0.63 5.02
N PHE A 100 -7.12 -0.40 4.95
CA PHE A 100 -6.22 -0.46 6.11
C PHE A 100 -5.50 0.86 6.44
N PHE A 101 -5.23 1.73 5.46
CA PHE A 101 -4.66 3.08 5.69
C PHE A 101 -5.69 4.21 5.84
N GLY A 102 -6.97 3.92 5.65
CA GLY A 102 -8.07 4.88 5.70
C GLY A 102 -8.70 5.06 7.08
N ARG A 103 -8.21 4.34 8.09
CA ARG A 103 -8.62 4.48 9.49
C ARG A 103 -8.03 5.72 10.14
#